data_AF-A0A1X1ZIM4-F1
#
_entry.id   AF-A0A1X1ZIM4-F1
#
_cell.length_a   1.000
_cell.length_b   1.000
_cell.length_c   1.000
_cell.angle_alpha   90.00
_cell.angle_beta   90.00
_cell.angle_gamma   90.00
#
_symmetry.space_group_name_H-M   'P 1'
#
loop_
_entity.id
_entity.type
_entity.pdbx_description
1 polymer ?
#
loop_
_entity_poly.entity_id
_entity_poly.type
_entity_poly.pdbx_seq_one_letter_code
_entity_poly.pdbx_strand_id
1 'polypeptide(L)'
;MTGDVRTVARARYPRLARSTRKWGREWTRLGEQTAFYARALVATGDAVARYKAEIMRVLADMSLGVGALALIGGEVVILAVLTGSAAAIVGIFGYVQASSLGVGAIAGFFSAYANVRLQLPLIIANGLAATIGAGATAQLGAMRISEEIDALEVIGIRSIAYLVSTRVLGGLLVVPPLYCVTFVGSVITTRTIVVLAYHQGAGGFDHWFFTFLLPRDVLVSGLECTVQAVIVMLSHTYYGYTAAGGPAGVGEAVGRAVRASIVVSITLTFVLSLVLYGKSGDFHLSG
;
A
#
# COMPACT_ATOMS: atom_id res chain seq x y z
N MET A 1 24.70 -46.69 2.75
CA MET A 1 23.43 -47.40 2.43
C MET A 1 22.16 -46.52 2.45
N THR A 2 22.23 -45.21 2.73
CA THR A 2 21.05 -44.30 2.75
C THR A 2 20.83 -43.50 1.45
N GLY A 3 21.75 -43.60 0.47
CA GLY A 3 21.66 -42.92 -0.82
C GLY A 3 20.66 -43.55 -1.79
N ASP A 4 20.56 -44.89 -1.81
CA ASP A 4 19.79 -45.63 -2.82
C ASP A 4 18.26 -45.58 -2.62
N VAL A 5 17.79 -45.38 -1.39
CA VAL A 5 16.33 -45.31 -1.12
C VAL A 5 15.73 -44.01 -1.66
N ARG A 6 16.48 -42.90 -1.62
CA ARG A 6 16.01 -41.59 -2.11
C ARG A 6 15.98 -41.50 -3.63
N THR A 7 16.86 -42.21 -4.32
CA THR A 7 16.88 -42.30 -5.79
C THR A 7 15.76 -43.21 -6.32
N VAL A 8 15.49 -44.34 -5.65
CA VAL A 8 14.42 -45.27 -6.06
C VAL A 8 13.01 -44.68 -5.83
N ALA A 9 12.79 -43.96 -4.71
CA ALA A 9 11.52 -43.27 -4.46
C ALA A 9 11.25 -42.13 -5.48
N ARG A 10 12.31 -41.45 -5.95
CA ARG A 10 12.22 -40.42 -7.00
C ARG A 10 11.86 -40.96 -8.37
N ALA A 11 12.27 -42.19 -8.69
CA ALA A 11 11.91 -42.86 -9.94
C ALA A 11 10.44 -43.33 -9.95
N ARG A 12 9.89 -43.69 -8.77
CA ARG A 12 8.54 -44.28 -8.64
C ARG A 12 7.39 -43.25 -8.65
N TYR A 13 7.63 -42.01 -8.20
CA TYR A 13 6.61 -40.94 -8.18
C TYR A 13 7.14 -39.57 -8.65
N PRO A 14 7.39 -39.40 -9.97
CA PRO A 14 8.00 -38.18 -10.52
C PRO A 14 7.16 -36.92 -10.32
N ARG A 15 5.83 -37.03 -10.21
CA ARG A 15 4.93 -35.89 -9.94
C ARG A 15 5.01 -35.39 -8.49
N LEU A 16 5.10 -36.29 -7.51
CA LEU A 16 5.27 -35.95 -6.09
C LEU A 16 6.67 -35.38 -5.81
N ALA A 17 7.72 -35.93 -6.42
CA ALA A 17 9.09 -35.41 -6.27
C ALA A 17 9.28 -34.01 -6.91
N ARG A 18 8.56 -33.71 -8.00
CA ARG A 18 8.53 -32.36 -8.59
C ARG A 18 7.72 -31.39 -7.74
N SER A 19 6.60 -31.83 -7.17
CA SER A 19 5.79 -31.03 -6.24
C SER A 19 6.57 -30.68 -4.98
N THR A 20 7.18 -31.64 -4.28
CA THR A 20 7.95 -31.38 -3.05
C THR A 20 9.16 -30.48 -3.26
N ARG A 21 9.86 -30.56 -4.41
CA ARG A 21 10.91 -29.58 -4.76
C ARG A 21 10.37 -28.19 -5.05
N LYS A 22 9.19 -28.07 -5.68
CA LYS A 22 8.54 -26.79 -5.95
C LYS A 22 8.12 -26.10 -4.64
N TRP A 23 7.50 -26.85 -3.73
CA TRP A 23 7.16 -26.38 -2.39
C TRP A 23 8.41 -25.98 -1.60
N GLY A 24 9.45 -26.82 -1.56
CA GLY A 24 10.71 -26.48 -0.86
C GLY A 24 11.35 -25.19 -1.36
N ARG A 25 11.36 -24.94 -2.68
CA ARG A 25 11.88 -23.68 -3.25
C ARG A 25 11.05 -22.46 -2.87
N GLU A 26 9.73 -22.60 -2.81
CA GLU A 26 8.85 -21.48 -2.43
C GLU A 26 9.05 -21.09 -0.96
N TRP A 27 9.21 -22.08 -0.07
CA TRP A 27 9.54 -21.84 1.33
C TRP A 27 10.90 -21.13 1.51
N THR A 28 11.92 -21.54 0.76
CA THR A 28 13.22 -20.86 0.78
C THR A 28 13.11 -19.41 0.30
N ARG A 29 12.37 -19.17 -0.78
CA ARG A 29 12.15 -17.83 -1.33
C ARG A 29 11.41 -16.91 -0.35
N LEU A 30 10.38 -17.43 0.32
CA LEU A 30 9.67 -16.70 1.37
C LEU A 30 10.59 -16.39 2.57
N GLY A 31 11.46 -17.33 2.94
CA GLY A 31 12.48 -17.13 3.97
C GLY A 31 13.48 -16.01 3.60
N GLU A 32 13.98 -16.01 2.36
CA GLU A 32 14.88 -14.98 1.84
C GLU A 32 14.21 -13.59 1.81
N GLN A 33 12.95 -13.53 1.36
CA GLN A 33 12.15 -12.31 1.32
C GLN A 33 11.92 -11.75 2.73
N THR A 34 11.58 -12.61 3.69
CA THR A 34 11.37 -12.21 5.09
C THR A 34 12.68 -11.75 5.74
N ALA A 35 13.79 -12.44 5.48
CA ALA A 35 15.11 -12.04 5.97
C ALA A 35 15.56 -10.71 5.37
N PHE A 36 15.21 -10.42 4.12
CA PHE A 36 15.46 -9.12 3.49
C PHE A 36 14.64 -8.01 4.16
N TYR A 37 13.36 -8.25 4.44
CA TYR A 37 12.52 -7.28 5.17
C TYR A 37 13.05 -6.97 6.55
N ALA A 38 13.44 -8.00 7.32
CA ALA A 38 14.04 -7.80 8.63
C ALA A 38 15.34 -6.98 8.55
N ARG A 39 16.22 -7.29 7.58
CA ARG A 39 17.46 -6.52 7.36
C ARG A 39 17.19 -5.07 6.98
N ALA A 40 16.22 -4.81 6.10
CA ALA A 40 15.83 -3.46 5.71
C ALA A 40 15.29 -2.66 6.90
N LEU A 41 14.44 -3.27 7.72
CA LEU A 41 13.89 -2.63 8.92
C LEU A 41 14.98 -2.32 9.97
N VAL A 42 15.90 -3.24 10.22
CA VAL A 42 17.03 -3.00 11.12
C VAL A 42 17.97 -1.91 10.56
N ALA A 43 18.25 -1.96 9.26
CA ALA A 43 19.08 -0.97 8.57
C ALA A 43 18.44 0.43 8.48
N THR A 44 17.14 0.55 8.79
CA THR A 44 16.43 1.82 8.82
C THR A 44 17.01 2.77 9.87
N GLY A 45 17.39 2.26 11.06
CA GLY A 45 18.05 3.08 12.09
C GLY A 45 19.38 3.65 11.63
N ASP A 46 20.19 2.81 10.97
CA ASP A 46 21.46 3.22 10.36
C ASP A 46 21.27 4.26 9.23
N ALA A 47 20.19 4.12 8.45
CA ALA A 47 19.87 5.05 7.38
C ALA A 47 19.48 6.44 7.91
N VAL A 48 18.67 6.51 8.96
CA VAL A 48 18.33 7.78 9.64
C VAL A 48 19.57 8.44 10.21
N ALA A 49 20.51 7.67 10.77
CA ALA A 49 21.71 8.20 11.37
C ALA A 49 22.70 8.75 10.31
N ARG A 50 22.88 8.05 9.18
CA ARG A 50 24.00 8.29 8.26
C ARG A 50 23.61 8.88 6.89
N TYR A 51 22.35 8.74 6.44
CA TYR A 51 21.93 9.07 5.07
C TYR A 51 20.76 10.07 5.01
N LYS A 52 20.75 11.07 5.89
CA LYS A 52 19.67 12.07 5.98
C LYS A 52 19.46 12.86 4.68
N ALA A 53 20.54 13.24 4.00
CA ALA A 53 20.46 13.96 2.73
C ALA A 53 19.79 13.11 1.64
N GLU A 54 20.09 11.80 1.60
CA GLU A 54 19.46 10.88 0.65
C GLU A 54 17.99 10.65 0.99
N ILE A 55 17.64 10.55 2.28
CA ILE A 55 16.23 10.47 2.69
C ILE A 55 15.45 11.70 2.21
N MET A 56 16.01 12.90 2.35
CA MET A 56 15.38 14.13 1.87
C MET A 56 15.26 14.15 0.35
N ARG A 57 16.28 13.68 -0.37
CA ARG A 57 16.24 13.56 -1.84
C ARG A 57 15.14 12.61 -2.30
N VAL A 58 15.09 11.41 -1.71
CA VAL A 58 14.09 10.39 -2.02
C VAL A 58 12.69 10.86 -1.64
N LEU A 59 12.54 11.53 -0.49
CA LEU A 59 11.29 12.15 -0.06
C LEU A 59 10.82 13.23 -1.06
N ALA A 60 11.72 14.10 -1.50
CA ALA A 60 11.41 15.12 -2.50
C ALA A 60 10.97 14.47 -3.83
N ASP A 61 11.70 13.46 -4.30
CA ASP A 61 11.37 12.72 -5.54
C ASP A 61 10.02 12.01 -5.45
N MET A 62 9.69 11.40 -4.30
CA MET A 62 8.42 10.72 -4.07
C MET A 62 7.25 11.70 -3.90
N SER A 63 7.48 12.84 -3.23
CA SER A 63 6.44 13.84 -2.95
C SER A 63 6.09 14.72 -4.15
N LEU A 64 7.09 15.10 -4.95
CA LEU A 64 6.91 15.95 -6.13
C LEU A 64 6.51 15.14 -7.38
N GLY A 65 6.60 13.81 -7.31
CA GLY A 65 6.40 12.91 -8.44
C GLY A 65 7.64 12.84 -9.35
N VAL A 66 7.88 11.69 -9.98
CA VAL A 66 9.03 11.48 -10.86
C VAL A 66 8.63 11.70 -12.33
N GLY A 67 9.43 12.45 -13.10
CA GLY A 67 9.31 12.54 -14.56
C GLY A 67 8.00 13.18 -15.03
N ALA A 68 7.33 12.57 -16.02
CA ALA A 68 6.08 13.08 -16.58
C ALA A 68 4.92 13.21 -15.56
N LEU A 69 4.97 12.45 -14.45
CA LEU A 69 4.01 12.59 -13.35
C LEU A 69 4.21 13.89 -12.57
N ALA A 70 5.44 14.41 -12.46
CA ALA A 70 5.70 15.71 -11.85
C ALA A 70 4.96 16.85 -12.59
N LEU A 71 4.81 16.71 -13.92
CA LEU A 71 4.10 17.66 -14.78
C LEU A 71 2.57 17.63 -14.56
N ILE A 72 2.03 16.48 -14.13
CA ILE A 72 0.60 16.25 -13.95
C ILE A 72 0.17 16.49 -12.49
N GLY A 73 1.10 16.55 -11.53
CA GLY A 73 0.81 16.73 -10.10
C GLY A 73 1.05 15.49 -9.23
N GLY A 74 1.90 14.57 -9.69
CA GLY A 74 2.46 13.46 -8.92
C GLY A 74 1.46 12.44 -8.40
N GLU A 75 1.79 11.85 -7.26
CA GLU A 75 0.95 10.93 -6.48
C GLU A 75 -0.44 11.49 -6.17
N VAL A 76 -0.51 12.81 -5.93
CA VAL A 76 -1.70 13.52 -5.49
C VAL A 76 -2.83 13.42 -6.52
N VAL A 77 -2.52 13.52 -7.81
CA VAL A 77 -3.56 13.43 -8.86
C VAL A 77 -4.12 12.03 -8.97
N ILE A 78 -3.27 11.01 -8.87
CA ILE A 78 -3.72 9.62 -8.92
C ILE A 78 -4.60 9.33 -7.71
N LEU A 79 -4.19 9.77 -6.52
CA LEU A 79 -5.04 9.67 -5.33
C LEU A 79 -6.31 10.50 -5.44
N ALA A 80 -6.29 11.69 -6.05
CA ALA A 80 -7.50 12.49 -6.27
C ALA A 80 -8.50 11.79 -7.18
N VAL A 81 -8.04 11.15 -8.27
CA VAL A 81 -8.90 10.39 -9.19
C VAL A 81 -9.43 9.12 -8.52
N LEU A 82 -8.57 8.37 -7.81
CA LEU A 82 -8.99 7.16 -7.07
C LEU A 82 -9.97 7.50 -5.96
N THR A 83 -9.70 8.56 -5.20
CA THR A 83 -10.58 9.05 -4.13
C THR A 83 -11.88 9.57 -4.69
N GLY A 84 -11.84 10.40 -5.74
CA GLY A 84 -13.04 10.95 -6.36
C GLY A 84 -13.96 9.86 -6.90
N SER A 85 -13.41 8.92 -7.66
CA SER A 85 -14.21 7.80 -8.21
C SER A 85 -14.78 6.90 -7.11
N ALA A 86 -13.95 6.48 -6.15
CA ALA A 86 -14.38 5.56 -5.11
C ALA A 86 -15.34 6.24 -4.11
N ALA A 87 -15.08 7.47 -3.68
CA ALA A 87 -15.93 8.21 -2.74
C ALA A 87 -17.27 8.62 -3.37
N ALA A 88 -17.30 8.87 -4.69
CA ALA A 88 -18.54 9.09 -5.43
C ALA A 88 -19.42 7.83 -5.44
N ILE A 89 -18.82 6.66 -5.66
CA ILE A 89 -19.51 5.36 -5.59
C ILE A 89 -20.13 5.16 -4.20
N VAL A 90 -19.40 5.45 -3.12
CA VAL A 90 -19.94 5.35 -1.76
C VAL A 90 -21.09 6.33 -1.54
N GLY A 91 -21.01 7.55 -2.07
CA GLY A 91 -22.11 8.52 -2.00
C GLY A 91 -23.37 8.04 -2.71
N ILE A 92 -23.22 7.50 -3.92
CA ILE A 92 -24.32 6.96 -4.73
C ILE A 92 -24.96 5.77 -4.02
N PHE A 93 -24.18 4.75 -3.67
CA PHE A 93 -24.71 3.56 -3.01
C PHE A 93 -25.25 3.87 -1.63
N GLY A 94 -24.54 4.68 -0.84
CA GLY A 94 -24.98 5.11 0.48
C GLY A 94 -26.31 5.84 0.43
N TYR A 95 -26.51 6.74 -0.54
CA TYR A 95 -27.78 7.43 -0.73
C TYR A 95 -28.91 6.50 -1.20
N VAL A 96 -28.67 5.69 -2.24
CA VAL A 96 -29.70 4.79 -2.78
C VAL A 96 -30.18 3.80 -1.71
N GLN A 97 -29.25 3.21 -0.95
CA GLN A 97 -29.57 2.30 0.14
C GLN A 97 -30.26 2.99 1.33
N ALA A 98 -29.88 4.23 1.65
CA ALA A 98 -30.54 5.00 2.70
C ALA A 98 -31.96 5.44 2.30
N SER A 99 -32.13 5.84 1.04
CA SER A 99 -33.40 6.32 0.50
C SER A 99 -34.46 5.23 0.38
N SER A 100 -34.06 3.97 0.14
CA SER A 100 -34.98 2.83 0.12
C SER A 100 -35.59 2.54 1.49
N LEU A 101 -34.94 2.99 2.57
CA LEU A 101 -35.44 2.93 3.94
C LEU A 101 -36.17 4.22 4.37
N GLY A 102 -36.34 5.19 3.47
CA GLY A 102 -36.97 6.47 3.76
C GLY A 102 -36.07 7.48 4.49
N VAL A 103 -34.77 7.17 4.68
CA VAL A 103 -33.84 7.99 5.47
C VAL A 103 -32.66 8.47 4.63
N GLY A 104 -32.89 9.06 3.45
CA GLY A 104 -31.80 9.47 2.53
C GLY A 104 -30.69 10.35 3.16
N ALA A 105 -30.99 11.06 4.25
CA ALA A 105 -30.04 11.90 4.97
C ALA A 105 -28.88 11.13 5.65
N ILE A 106 -29.02 9.84 5.99
CA ILE A 106 -27.92 9.04 6.57
C ILE A 106 -26.79 8.72 5.57
N ALA A 107 -26.86 9.20 4.34
CA ALA A 107 -25.74 9.11 3.39
C ALA A 107 -24.41 9.67 3.98
N GLY A 108 -24.49 10.68 4.86
CA GLY A 108 -23.34 11.24 5.58
C GLY A 108 -22.64 10.22 6.52
N PHE A 109 -23.40 9.28 7.09
CA PHE A 109 -22.85 8.20 7.92
C PHE A 109 -21.91 7.29 7.11
N PHE A 110 -22.28 6.93 5.88
CA PHE A 110 -21.42 6.08 5.04
C PHE A 110 -20.09 6.74 4.74
N SER A 111 -20.07 8.06 4.53
CA SER A 111 -18.83 8.82 4.37
C SER A 111 -17.97 8.78 5.64
N ALA A 112 -18.55 9.07 6.80
CA ALA A 112 -17.82 9.10 8.07
C ALA A 112 -17.33 7.70 8.51
N TYR A 113 -18.10 6.66 8.23
CA TYR A 113 -17.84 5.30 8.70
C TYR A 113 -17.07 4.46 7.68
N ALA A 114 -17.63 4.27 6.48
CA ALA A 114 -17.06 3.36 5.49
C ALA A 114 -15.80 3.93 4.83
N ASN A 115 -15.80 5.24 4.50
CA ASN A 115 -14.63 5.82 3.84
C ASN A 115 -13.42 5.80 4.78
N VAL A 116 -13.61 6.25 6.02
CA VAL A 116 -12.52 6.37 7.00
C VAL A 116 -11.95 5.01 7.39
N ARG A 117 -12.81 4.02 7.68
CA ARG A 117 -12.36 2.74 8.24
C ARG A 117 -11.84 1.74 7.22
N LEU A 118 -12.28 1.82 5.96
CA LEU A 118 -11.99 0.80 4.95
C LEU A 118 -11.44 1.38 3.67
N GLN A 119 -12.06 2.45 3.16
CA GLN A 119 -11.76 2.93 1.82
C GLN A 119 -10.43 3.68 1.74
N LEU A 120 -10.15 4.58 2.68
CA LEU A 120 -8.92 5.39 2.67
C LEU A 120 -7.64 4.54 2.74
N PRO A 121 -7.51 3.54 3.66
CA PRO A 121 -6.34 2.67 3.68
C PRO A 121 -6.11 1.93 2.37
N LEU A 122 -7.19 1.46 1.72
CA LEU A 122 -7.11 0.76 0.44
C LEU A 122 -6.69 1.69 -0.71
N ILE A 123 -7.24 2.90 -0.77
CA ILE A 123 -6.89 3.88 -1.80
C ILE A 123 -5.41 4.25 -1.71
N ILE A 124 -4.92 4.52 -0.50
CA ILE A 124 -3.52 4.91 -0.28
C ILE A 124 -2.58 3.74 -0.58
N ALA A 125 -2.88 2.53 -0.12
CA ALA A 125 -2.05 1.36 -0.39
C ALA A 125 -1.97 1.06 -1.90
N ASN A 126 -3.11 1.10 -2.60
CA ASN A 126 -3.17 0.83 -4.04
C ASN A 126 -2.53 1.95 -4.88
N GLY A 127 -2.77 3.21 -4.49
CA GLY A 127 -2.13 4.38 -5.09
C GLY A 127 -0.61 4.24 -4.98
N LEU A 128 -0.11 4.13 -3.74
CA LEU A 128 1.32 4.01 -3.45
C LEU A 128 1.97 2.84 -4.20
N ALA A 129 1.30 1.70 -4.29
CA ALA A 129 1.81 0.54 -5.03
C ALA A 129 1.95 0.81 -6.53
N ALA A 130 0.96 1.49 -7.13
CA ALA A 130 0.89 1.74 -8.56
C ALA A 130 1.91 2.76 -9.07
N THR A 131 2.34 3.69 -8.21
CA THR A 131 3.11 4.88 -8.59
C THR A 131 4.48 4.91 -7.93
N ILE A 132 4.56 5.29 -6.65
CA ILE A 132 5.82 5.41 -5.90
C ILE A 132 6.51 4.05 -5.78
N GLY A 133 5.75 3.00 -5.46
CA GLY A 133 6.24 1.63 -5.35
C GLY A 133 6.74 1.09 -6.69
N ALA A 134 5.93 1.22 -7.76
CA ALA A 134 6.31 0.81 -9.10
C ALA A 134 7.56 1.56 -9.59
N GLY A 135 7.63 2.87 -9.36
CA GLY A 135 8.79 3.70 -9.66
C GLY A 135 10.04 3.28 -8.89
N ALA A 136 9.93 3.04 -7.58
CA ALA A 136 11.02 2.55 -6.75
C ALA A 136 11.54 1.18 -7.22
N THR A 137 10.63 0.30 -7.64
CA THR A 137 10.98 -1.03 -8.20
C THR A 137 11.73 -0.88 -9.52
N ALA A 138 11.26 0.00 -10.41
CA ALA A 138 11.88 0.25 -11.70
C ALA A 138 13.28 0.86 -11.55
N GLN A 139 13.44 1.85 -10.67
CA GLN A 139 14.72 2.48 -10.38
C GLN A 139 15.73 1.49 -9.81
N LEU A 140 15.36 0.75 -8.75
CA LEU A 140 16.24 -0.26 -8.16
C LEU A 140 16.57 -1.37 -9.15
N GLY A 141 15.60 -1.80 -9.95
CA GLY A 141 15.81 -2.81 -10.98
C GLY A 141 16.77 -2.33 -12.07
N ALA A 142 16.66 -1.07 -12.51
CA ALA A 142 17.59 -0.45 -13.44
C ALA A 142 19.02 -0.41 -12.86
N MET A 143 19.17 0.05 -11.61
CA MET A 143 20.46 0.07 -10.92
C MET A 143 21.05 -1.35 -10.78
N ARG A 144 20.20 -2.37 -10.57
CA ARG A 144 20.65 -3.76 -10.44
C ARG A 144 21.16 -4.32 -11.77
N ILE A 145 20.46 -4.09 -12.87
CA ILE A 145 20.88 -4.59 -14.19
C ILE A 145 22.08 -3.83 -14.77
N SER A 146 22.31 -2.60 -14.33
CA SER A 146 23.47 -1.78 -14.69
C SER A 146 24.68 -1.99 -13.76
N GLU A 147 24.64 -2.97 -12.86
CA GLU A 147 25.69 -3.27 -11.86
C GLU A 147 26.02 -2.11 -10.90
N GLU A 148 25.18 -1.07 -10.83
CA GLU A 148 25.38 0.08 -9.94
C GLU A 148 25.28 -0.31 -8.46
N ILE A 149 24.40 -1.26 -8.13
CA ILE A 149 24.27 -1.76 -6.75
C ILE A 149 25.54 -2.49 -6.32
N ASP A 150 26.12 -3.30 -7.21
CA ASP A 150 27.35 -4.03 -6.90
C ASP A 150 28.54 -3.06 -6.80
N ALA A 151 28.58 -2.02 -7.64
CA ALA A 151 29.58 -0.95 -7.54
C ALA A 151 29.53 -0.21 -6.20
N LEU A 152 28.33 0.08 -5.67
CA LEU A 152 28.15 0.70 -4.34
C LEU A 152 28.71 -0.18 -3.21
N GLU A 153 28.54 -1.50 -3.31
CA GLU A 153 29.06 -2.45 -2.32
C GLU A 153 30.59 -2.54 -2.36
N VAL A 154 31.20 -2.47 -3.56
CA VAL A 154 32.66 -2.49 -3.73
C VAL A 154 33.32 -1.26 -3.11
N ILE A 155 32.70 -0.08 -3.19
CA ILE A 155 33.20 1.15 -2.54
C ILE A 155 32.87 1.22 -1.04
N GLY A 156 32.32 0.15 -0.45
CA GLY A 156 32.06 0.03 0.98
C GLY A 156 30.77 0.67 1.47
N ILE A 157 29.86 1.07 0.57
CA ILE A 157 28.55 1.60 0.94
C ILE A 157 27.57 0.44 1.13
N ARG A 158 26.87 0.43 2.27
CA ARG A 158 25.84 -0.58 2.55
C ARG A 158 24.59 -0.32 1.71
N SER A 159 24.49 -1.01 0.58
CA SER A 159 23.40 -0.94 -0.41
C SER A 159 21.99 -1.01 0.20
N ILE A 160 21.74 -1.94 1.12
CA ILE A 160 20.42 -2.10 1.77
C ILE A 160 20.07 -0.86 2.63
N ALA A 161 21.02 -0.32 3.38
CA ALA A 161 20.78 0.86 4.19
C ALA A 161 20.57 2.10 3.30
N TYR A 162 21.40 2.25 2.28
CA TYR A 162 21.42 3.44 1.42
C TYR A 162 20.29 3.49 0.39
N LEU A 163 19.94 2.36 -0.23
CA LEU A 163 18.95 2.31 -1.32
C LEU A 163 17.56 1.88 -0.85
N VAL A 164 17.49 0.84 -0.03
CA VAL A 164 16.21 0.22 0.36
C VAL A 164 15.60 0.98 1.53
N SER A 165 16.37 1.17 2.60
CA SER A 165 15.85 1.74 3.85
C SER A 165 15.47 3.22 3.70
N THR A 166 16.23 3.99 2.92
CA THR A 166 15.90 5.39 2.59
C THR A 166 14.59 5.52 1.84
N ARG A 167 14.29 4.59 0.90
CA ARG A 167 13.01 4.53 0.17
C ARG A 167 11.85 4.11 1.06
N VAL A 168 12.04 3.15 1.95
CA VAL A 168 11.02 2.78 2.94
C VAL A 168 10.68 3.97 3.84
N LEU A 169 11.69 4.72 4.31
CA LEU A 169 11.49 5.94 5.08
C LEU A 169 10.84 7.06 4.27
N GLY A 170 11.26 7.26 3.02
CA GLY A 170 10.64 8.23 2.12
C GLY A 170 9.14 7.97 1.97
N GLY A 171 8.77 6.73 1.63
CA GLY A 171 7.36 6.34 1.53
C GLY A 171 6.59 6.51 2.85
N LEU A 172 7.21 6.15 3.98
CA LEU A 172 6.63 6.33 5.31
C LEU A 172 6.31 7.81 5.62
N LEU A 173 7.21 8.73 5.26
CA LEU A 173 7.06 10.16 5.51
C LEU A 173 6.09 10.85 4.53
N VAL A 174 5.95 10.32 3.32
CA VAL A 174 5.02 10.83 2.29
C VAL A 174 3.56 10.50 2.62
N VAL A 175 3.28 9.38 3.28
CA VAL A 175 1.89 8.91 3.49
C VAL A 175 1.03 9.80 4.38
N PRO A 176 1.49 10.33 5.54
CA PRO A 176 0.65 11.17 6.39
C PRO A 176 0.03 12.40 5.70
N PRO A 177 0.77 13.23 4.93
CA PRO A 177 0.15 14.35 4.21
C PRO A 177 -0.79 13.88 3.09
N LEU A 178 -0.46 12.78 2.39
CA LEU A 178 -1.36 12.21 1.38
C LEU A 178 -2.66 11.69 2.00
N TYR A 179 -2.60 11.13 3.20
CA TYR A 179 -3.78 10.70 3.94
C TYR A 179 -4.71 11.88 4.22
N CYS A 180 -4.17 13.01 4.69
CA CYS A 180 -4.97 14.22 4.93
C CYS A 180 -5.69 14.69 3.66
N VAL A 181 -4.99 14.75 2.53
CA VAL A 181 -5.57 15.17 1.24
C VAL A 181 -6.64 14.19 0.78
N THR A 182 -6.37 12.88 0.89
CA THR A 182 -7.30 11.81 0.50
C THR A 182 -8.55 11.81 1.39
N PHE A 183 -8.39 12.00 2.70
CA PHE A 183 -9.50 12.13 3.65
C PHE A 183 -10.40 13.31 3.30
N VAL A 184 -9.83 14.51 3.13
CA VAL A 184 -10.60 15.71 2.78
C VAL A 184 -11.27 15.55 1.40
N GLY A 185 -10.54 15.03 0.42
CA GLY A 185 -11.07 14.77 -0.92
C GLY A 185 -12.26 13.81 -0.89
N SER A 186 -12.18 12.75 -0.10
CA SER A 186 -13.26 11.77 0.07
C SER A 186 -14.54 12.42 0.60
N VAL A 187 -14.43 13.23 1.67
CA VAL A 187 -15.59 13.91 2.27
C VAL A 187 -16.21 14.90 1.29
N ILE A 188 -15.39 15.72 0.61
CA ILE A 188 -15.86 16.70 -0.37
C ILE A 188 -16.59 16.01 -1.52
N THR A 189 -16.01 14.95 -2.08
CA THR A 189 -16.62 14.22 -3.19
C THR A 189 -17.95 13.60 -2.78
N THR A 190 -17.99 12.86 -1.67
CA THR A 190 -19.22 12.21 -1.22
C THR A 190 -20.33 13.23 -0.91
N ARG A 191 -19.99 14.35 -0.25
CA ARG A 191 -20.93 15.45 0.00
C ARG A 191 -21.46 16.05 -1.30
N THR A 192 -20.58 16.31 -2.26
CA THR A 192 -20.94 16.92 -3.55
C THR A 192 -21.93 16.04 -4.31
N ILE A 193 -21.69 14.74 -4.35
CA ILE A 193 -22.59 13.78 -5.01
C ILE A 193 -23.96 13.74 -4.32
N VAL A 194 -24.00 13.62 -2.99
CA VAL A 194 -25.28 13.54 -2.26
C VAL A 194 -26.09 14.84 -2.38
N VAL A 195 -25.44 16.00 -2.29
CA VAL A 195 -26.11 17.29 -2.32
C VAL A 195 -26.52 17.69 -3.75
N LEU A 196 -25.61 17.58 -4.72
CA LEU A 196 -25.87 18.08 -6.07
C LEU A 196 -26.63 17.07 -6.94
N ALA A 197 -26.26 15.78 -6.90
CA ALA A 197 -26.87 14.79 -7.79
C ALA A 197 -28.23 14.31 -7.27
N TYR A 198 -28.43 14.28 -5.95
CA TYR A 198 -29.66 13.79 -5.31
C TYR A 198 -30.47 14.89 -4.60
N HIS A 199 -30.10 16.16 -4.77
CA HIS A 199 -30.80 17.33 -4.26
C HIS A 199 -31.08 17.29 -2.74
N GLN A 200 -30.21 16.65 -1.96
CA GLN A 200 -30.33 16.62 -0.50
C GLN A 200 -29.85 17.91 0.13
N GLY A 201 -30.47 18.30 1.24
CA GLY A 201 -30.04 19.44 2.04
C GLY A 201 -28.64 19.21 2.62
N ALA A 202 -27.72 20.12 2.35
CA ALA A 202 -26.33 20.02 2.81
C ALA A 202 -26.20 19.87 4.34
N GLY A 203 -27.07 20.54 5.11
CA GLY A 203 -27.10 20.43 6.57
C GLY A 203 -27.46 19.03 7.08
N GLY A 204 -28.28 18.28 6.34
CA GLY A 204 -28.61 16.89 6.70
C GLY A 204 -27.40 15.98 6.56
N PHE A 205 -26.66 16.10 5.45
CA PHE A 205 -25.40 15.37 5.26
C PHE A 205 -24.39 15.72 6.36
N ASP A 206 -24.16 17.02 6.58
CA ASP A 206 -23.16 17.51 7.52
C ASP A 206 -23.49 17.05 8.96
N HIS A 207 -24.76 17.08 9.36
CA HIS A 207 -25.20 16.58 10.67
C HIS A 207 -24.83 15.09 10.86
N TRP A 208 -25.25 14.22 9.95
CA TRP A 208 -24.97 12.78 10.08
C TRP A 208 -23.49 12.46 9.94
N PHE A 209 -22.74 13.22 9.14
CA PHE A 209 -21.30 13.05 9.02
C PHE A 209 -20.60 13.36 10.35
N PHE A 210 -20.84 14.53 10.95
CA PHE A 210 -20.17 14.93 12.20
C PHE A 210 -20.61 14.13 13.41
N THR A 211 -21.86 13.66 13.45
CA THR A 211 -22.35 12.79 14.53
C THR A 211 -21.63 11.44 14.57
N PHE A 212 -21.30 10.87 13.40
CA PHE A 212 -20.69 9.54 13.30
C PHE A 212 -19.19 9.54 13.04
N LEU A 213 -18.58 10.70 12.80
CA LEU A 213 -17.14 10.81 12.64
C LEU A 213 -16.47 10.76 14.01
N LEU A 214 -15.93 9.58 14.37
CA LEU A 214 -15.12 9.44 15.57
C LEU A 214 -13.67 9.87 15.27
N PRO A 215 -13.09 10.83 16.01
CA PRO A 215 -11.68 11.22 15.84
C PRO A 215 -10.71 10.05 16.01
N ARG A 216 -11.07 9.08 16.86
CA ARG A 216 -10.32 7.83 17.04
C ARG A 216 -10.16 7.07 15.71
N ASP A 217 -11.22 6.96 14.92
CA ASP A 217 -11.19 6.18 13.68
C ASP A 217 -10.30 6.84 12.64
N VAL A 218 -10.27 8.18 12.59
CA VAL A 218 -9.39 8.96 11.71
C VAL A 218 -7.91 8.74 12.07
N LEU A 219 -7.58 8.64 13.35
CA LEU A 219 -6.21 8.37 13.81
C LEU A 219 -5.81 6.92 13.53
N VAL A 220 -6.71 5.97 13.80
CA VAL A 220 -6.48 4.55 13.58
C VAL A 220 -6.30 4.24 12.09
N SER A 221 -7.13 4.82 11.21
CA SER A 221 -6.98 4.67 9.76
C SER A 221 -5.70 5.33 9.25
N GLY A 222 -5.31 6.49 9.78
CA GLY A 222 -4.03 7.12 9.45
C GLY A 222 -2.82 6.26 9.84
N LEU A 223 -2.86 5.62 11.02
CA LEU A 223 -1.86 4.65 11.43
C LEU A 223 -1.86 3.41 10.53
N GLU A 224 -3.03 2.90 10.16
CA GLU A 224 -3.14 1.78 9.22
C GLU A 224 -2.52 2.11 7.86
N CYS A 225 -2.76 3.31 7.33
CA CYS A 225 -2.13 3.78 6.08
C CYS A 225 -0.59 3.80 6.20
N THR A 226 -0.09 4.19 7.36
CA THR A 226 1.35 4.23 7.66
C THR A 226 1.96 2.83 7.65
N VAL A 227 1.27 1.84 8.23
CA VAL A 227 1.68 0.43 8.20
C VAL A 227 1.62 -0.13 6.77
N GLN A 228 0.56 0.20 6.02
CA GLN A 228 0.43 -0.17 4.62
C GLN A 228 1.60 0.36 3.79
N ALA A 229 2.01 1.60 4.01
CA ALA A 229 3.13 2.21 3.31
C ALA A 229 4.44 1.42 3.47
N VAL A 230 4.75 0.99 4.70
CA VAL A 230 5.95 0.18 4.98
C VAL A 230 5.89 -1.14 4.21
N ILE A 231 4.76 -1.82 4.22
CA ILE A 231 4.60 -3.12 3.57
C ILE A 231 4.69 -3.02 2.05
N VAL A 232 4.03 -2.00 1.48
CA VAL A 232 4.12 -1.70 0.04
C VAL A 232 5.57 -1.40 -0.32
N MET A 233 6.24 -0.48 0.37
CA MET A 233 7.63 -0.11 0.06
C MET A 233 8.62 -1.26 0.24
N LEU A 234 8.47 -2.08 1.28
CA LEU A 234 9.29 -3.29 1.45
C LEU A 234 9.09 -4.27 0.29
N SER A 235 7.84 -4.49 -0.12
CA SER A 235 7.52 -5.36 -1.25
C SER A 235 8.19 -4.88 -2.53
N HIS A 236 8.02 -3.60 -2.86
CA HIS A 236 8.57 -2.99 -4.07
C HIS A 236 10.11 -2.96 -4.08
N THR A 237 10.73 -2.60 -2.96
CA THR A 237 12.19 -2.57 -2.85
C THR A 237 12.81 -3.96 -2.95
N TYR A 238 12.17 -5.00 -2.42
CA TYR A 238 12.64 -6.39 -2.58
C TYR A 238 12.62 -6.85 -4.04
N TYR A 239 11.50 -6.66 -4.75
CA TYR A 239 11.41 -7.07 -6.15
C TYR A 239 12.32 -6.23 -7.07
N GLY A 240 12.57 -4.96 -6.73
CA GLY A 240 13.52 -4.12 -7.44
C GLY A 240 14.96 -4.54 -7.21
N TYR A 241 15.33 -4.78 -5.95
CA TYR A 241 16.69 -5.20 -5.57
C TYR A 241 17.09 -6.57 -6.15
N THR A 242 16.10 -7.45 -6.33
CA THR A 242 16.29 -8.82 -6.87
C THR A 242 15.90 -8.95 -8.35
N ALA A 243 15.75 -7.82 -9.06
CA ALA A 243 15.44 -7.83 -10.48
C ALA A 243 16.58 -8.47 -11.30
N ALA A 244 16.22 -9.22 -12.33
CA ALA A 244 17.16 -9.91 -13.22
C ALA A 244 16.52 -10.09 -14.61
N GLY A 245 17.34 -10.34 -15.63
CA GLY A 245 16.87 -10.57 -17.01
C GLY A 245 16.81 -9.32 -17.88
N GLY A 246 17.69 -8.34 -17.64
CA GLY A 246 17.79 -7.11 -18.43
C GLY A 246 16.58 -6.17 -18.29
N PRO A 247 16.39 -5.22 -19.23
CA PRO A 247 15.33 -4.21 -19.16
C PRO A 247 13.92 -4.81 -19.11
N ALA A 248 13.67 -5.90 -19.85
CA ALA A 248 12.38 -6.61 -19.83
C ALA A 248 12.11 -7.24 -18.44
N GLY A 249 13.15 -7.78 -17.80
CA GLY A 249 13.07 -8.34 -16.45
C GLY A 249 12.72 -7.31 -15.37
N VAL A 250 13.11 -6.04 -15.56
CA VAL A 250 12.72 -4.95 -14.66
C VAL A 250 11.21 -4.69 -14.74
N GLY A 251 10.63 -4.66 -15.94
CA GLY A 251 9.18 -4.51 -16.12
C GLY A 251 8.39 -5.66 -15.47
N GLU A 252 8.85 -6.90 -15.63
CA GLU A 252 8.26 -8.06 -14.96
C GLU A 252 8.40 -8.00 -13.44
N ALA A 253 9.52 -7.48 -12.91
CA ALA A 253 9.69 -7.25 -11.49
C ALA A 253 8.69 -6.21 -10.95
N VAL A 254 8.48 -5.10 -11.66
CA VAL A 254 7.48 -4.08 -11.33
C VAL A 254 6.08 -4.70 -11.27
N GLY A 255 5.68 -5.42 -12.32
CA GLY A 255 4.36 -6.06 -12.37
C GLY A 255 4.15 -7.09 -11.26
N ARG A 256 5.17 -7.89 -10.92
CA ARG A 256 5.11 -8.84 -9.80
C ARG A 256 5.00 -8.11 -8.46
N ALA A 257 5.74 -7.02 -8.29
CA ALA A 257 5.72 -6.22 -7.06
C ALA A 257 4.34 -5.61 -6.81
N VAL A 258 3.75 -4.94 -7.82
CA VAL A 258 2.42 -4.33 -7.72
C VAL A 258 1.35 -5.37 -7.38
N ARG A 259 1.35 -6.52 -8.07
CA ARG A 259 0.36 -7.57 -7.79
C ARG A 259 0.51 -8.14 -6.38
N ALA A 260 1.74 -8.40 -5.96
CA ALA A 260 2.01 -8.94 -4.62
C ALA A 260 1.64 -7.95 -3.52
N SER A 261 2.03 -6.68 -3.67
CA SER A 261 1.74 -5.63 -2.68
C SER A 261 0.24 -5.37 -2.54
N ILE A 262 -0.52 -5.30 -3.64
CA ILE A 262 -1.98 -5.12 -3.59
C ILE A 262 -2.66 -6.28 -2.84
N VAL A 263 -2.29 -7.54 -3.13
CA VAL A 263 -2.88 -8.70 -2.45
C VAL A 263 -2.58 -8.68 -0.95
N VAL A 264 -1.32 -8.37 -0.58
CA VAL A 264 -0.92 -8.27 0.83
C VAL A 264 -1.64 -7.11 1.52
N SER A 265 -1.73 -5.95 0.87
CA SER A 265 -2.41 -4.77 1.41
C SER A 265 -3.89 -4.99 1.65
N ILE A 266 -4.61 -5.58 0.69
CA ILE A 266 -6.03 -5.93 0.86
C ILE A 266 -6.21 -6.93 2.00
N THR A 267 -5.37 -7.97 2.06
CA THR A 267 -5.43 -8.98 3.12
C THR A 267 -5.17 -8.35 4.48
N LEU A 268 -4.19 -7.45 4.57
CA LEU A 268 -3.86 -6.75 5.79
C LEU A 268 -5.01 -5.86 6.25
N THR A 269 -5.58 -5.05 5.36
CA THR A 269 -6.72 -4.19 5.72
C THR A 269 -7.92 -5.02 6.15
N PHE A 270 -8.18 -6.17 5.53
CA PHE A 270 -9.21 -7.09 6.00
C PHE A 270 -8.94 -7.57 7.43
N VAL A 271 -7.72 -8.05 7.72
CA VAL A 271 -7.35 -8.54 9.06
C VAL A 271 -7.38 -7.42 10.10
N LEU A 272 -6.79 -6.26 9.80
CA LEU A 272 -6.76 -5.11 10.70
C LEU A 272 -8.17 -4.60 10.97
N SER A 273 -9.03 -4.54 9.96
CA SER A 273 -10.42 -4.16 10.13
C SER A 273 -11.15 -5.11 11.09
N LEU A 274 -10.97 -6.43 10.97
CA LEU A 274 -11.54 -7.40 11.89
C LEU A 274 -10.99 -7.27 13.32
N VAL A 275 -9.69 -6.99 13.46
CA VAL A 275 -9.06 -6.84 14.79
C VAL A 275 -9.50 -5.54 15.47
N LEU A 276 -9.55 -4.44 14.72
CA LEU A 276 -9.83 -3.10 15.25
C LEU A 276 -11.31 -2.83 15.44
N TYR A 277 -12.16 -3.37 14.55
CA TYR A 277 -13.60 -3.09 14.52
C TYR A 277 -14.47 -4.34 14.74
N GLY A 278 -13.94 -5.55 14.60
CA GLY A 278 -14.74 -6.79 14.68
C GLY A 278 -15.14 -7.23 16.10
N LYS A 279 -14.50 -6.70 17.16
CA LYS A 279 -14.87 -6.97 18.56
C LYS A 279 -15.83 -5.94 19.17
N SER A 280 -16.09 -4.84 18.49
CA SER A 280 -16.89 -3.75 19.03
C SER A 280 -18.37 -4.01 18.74
N GLY A 281 -19.06 -4.63 19.70
CA GLY A 281 -20.52 -4.66 19.77
C GLY A 281 -21.15 -3.29 20.05
N ASP A 282 -20.34 -2.25 20.26
CA ASP A 282 -20.75 -0.86 20.54
C ASP A 282 -21.16 -0.12 19.26
N PHE A 283 -22.06 -0.71 18.46
CA PHE A 283 -22.77 0.02 17.42
C PHE A 283 -23.96 0.74 18.06
N HIS A 284 -23.71 1.88 18.70
CA HIS A 284 -24.78 2.74 19.20
C HIS A 284 -25.45 3.44 18.02
N LEU A 285 -26.60 2.90 17.58
CA LEU A 285 -27.52 3.54 16.63
C LEU A 285 -28.30 4.71 17.26
N SER A 286 -28.21 4.90 18.57
CA SER A 286 -28.80 6.03 19.27
C SER A 286 -27.73 7.08 19.56
N GLY A 287 -27.88 8.26 18.94
CA GLY A 287 -27.57 9.50 19.64
C GLY A 287 -28.48 9.67 20.86
#